data_AF-A0A8T4J0J0-F1
#
_entry.id   AF-A0A8T4J0J0-F1
#
_cell.length_a   1.000
_cell.length_b   1.000
_cell.length_c   1.000
_cell.angle_alpha   90.00
_cell.angle_beta   90.00
_cell.angle_gamma   90.00
#
_symmetry.space_group_name_H-M   'P 1'
#
loop_
_entity.id
_entity.type
_entity.pdbx_description
1 polymer ?
#
loop_
_entity_poly.entity_id
_entity_poly.type
_entity_poly.pdbx_seq_one_letter_code
_entity_poly.pdbx_strand_id
1 'polypeptide(L)'
;MVVVVASRASRTSSYTQRALLRAGLVAAAAGAALGAGGAATASADSPSAAPASSGDSGATGEEESSLSAAVGGLGEAGVQGVRGAHEGLGGAIGAVKRLQLDPLANTGSDPLDNGVVTQVADFRPISTRTVTGPITRGDSLSELPLVGPVTKVLPG
;
A
#
# COMPACT_ATOMS: atom_id res chain seq x y z
N MET A 1 14.03 29.67 -72.51
CA MET A 1 15.18 29.34 -71.65
C MET A 1 14.64 28.96 -70.28
N VAL A 2 14.57 27.65 -69.98
CA VAL A 2 14.15 27.11 -68.68
C VAL A 2 15.32 26.30 -68.17
N VAL A 3 15.84 26.63 -66.99
CA VAL A 3 16.76 25.74 -66.27
C VAL A 3 16.35 25.69 -64.81
N VAL A 4 16.20 24.44 -64.37
CA VAL A 4 15.71 23.90 -63.12
C VAL A 4 16.66 24.19 -61.96
N VAL A 5 16.13 24.46 -60.76
CA VAL A 5 16.90 24.39 -59.49
C VAL A 5 16.25 23.38 -58.56
N ALA A 6 17.07 22.47 -58.06
CA ALA A 6 16.70 21.24 -57.38
C ALA A 6 16.38 21.40 -55.88
N SER A 7 15.41 20.63 -55.40
CA SER A 7 15.13 20.43 -53.97
C SER A 7 15.89 19.21 -53.44
N ARG A 8 16.81 19.39 -52.48
CA ARG A 8 17.41 18.28 -51.72
C ARG A 8 16.66 18.08 -50.40
N ALA A 9 16.14 16.88 -50.20
CA ALA A 9 15.50 16.44 -48.95
C ALA A 9 16.53 16.11 -47.85
N SER A 10 16.20 16.47 -46.60
CA SER A 10 17.00 16.25 -45.40
C SER A 10 16.74 14.86 -44.77
N ARG A 11 17.81 14.10 -44.50
CA ARG A 11 17.79 12.78 -43.83
C ARG A 11 18.41 12.86 -42.42
N THR A 12 17.83 13.67 -41.53
CA THR A 12 18.28 13.80 -40.13
C THR A 12 17.08 13.80 -39.19
N SER A 13 16.44 12.64 -38.99
CA SER A 13 15.28 12.56 -38.08
C SER A 13 15.26 11.29 -37.21
N SER A 14 15.85 10.19 -37.67
CA SER A 14 15.77 8.88 -37.00
C SER A 14 16.64 8.72 -35.74
N TYR A 15 17.75 9.45 -35.62
CA TYR A 15 18.68 9.32 -34.48
C TYR A 15 18.18 10.08 -33.26
N THR A 16 17.64 11.28 -33.45
CA THR A 16 17.13 12.13 -32.38
C THR A 16 15.88 11.55 -31.72
N GLN A 17 14.99 10.93 -32.50
CA GLN A 17 13.81 10.23 -31.96
C GLN A 17 14.17 9.07 -31.02
N ARG A 18 15.21 8.29 -31.37
CA ARG A 18 15.62 7.14 -30.55
C ARG A 18 16.29 7.57 -29.24
N ALA A 19 17.05 8.67 -29.27
CA ALA A 19 17.63 9.25 -28.07
C ALA A 19 16.54 9.76 -27.10
N LEU A 20 15.50 10.42 -27.62
CA LEU A 20 14.38 10.89 -26.82
C LEU A 20 13.55 9.75 -26.23
N LEU A 21 13.35 8.66 -26.98
CA LEU A 21 12.63 7.48 -26.49
C LEU A 21 13.37 6.79 -25.33
N ARG A 22 14.71 6.69 -25.42
CA ARG A 22 15.54 6.10 -24.37
C ARG A 22 15.63 7.01 -23.15
N ALA A 23 15.77 8.32 -23.35
CA ALA A 23 15.77 9.29 -22.26
C ALA A 23 14.43 9.28 -21.50
N GLY A 24 13.30 9.21 -22.22
CA GLY A 24 11.98 9.10 -21.61
C GLY A 24 11.79 7.81 -20.80
N LEU A 25 12.32 6.68 -21.29
CA LEU A 25 12.22 5.39 -20.60
C LEU A 25 13.07 5.34 -19.32
N VAL A 26 14.28 5.91 -19.34
CA VAL A 26 15.13 6.01 -18.14
C VAL A 26 14.52 6.96 -17.11
N ALA A 27 13.96 8.10 -17.53
CA ALA A 27 13.27 9.02 -16.65
C ALA A 27 12.01 8.40 -16.00
N ALA A 28 11.24 7.61 -16.76
CA ALA A 28 10.07 6.91 -16.24
C ALA A 28 10.45 5.81 -15.24
N ALA A 29 11.52 5.05 -15.50
CA ALA A 29 12.02 4.03 -14.57
C ALA A 29 12.55 4.65 -13.25
N ALA A 30 13.26 5.78 -13.33
CA ALA A 30 13.72 6.51 -12.15
C ALA A 30 12.55 7.08 -11.32
N GLY A 31 11.48 7.57 -11.98
CA GLY A 31 10.28 8.06 -11.29
C GLY A 31 9.51 6.96 -10.54
N ALA A 32 9.46 5.74 -11.07
CA ALA A 32 8.82 4.60 -10.41
C ALA A 32 9.57 4.16 -9.14
N ALA A 33 10.90 4.27 -9.11
CA ALA A 33 11.70 3.95 -7.93
C ALA A 33 11.57 4.98 -6.79
N LEU A 34 11.39 6.28 -7.11
CA LEU A 34 11.14 7.32 -6.11
C LEU A 34 9.69 7.34 -5.60
N GLY A 35 8.72 6.87 -6.39
CA GLY A 35 7.31 6.81 -5.99
C GLY A 35 6.98 5.74 -4.93
N ALA A 36 7.83 4.72 -4.78
CA ALA A 36 7.65 3.65 -3.79
C ALA A 36 8.43 3.85 -2.48
N GLY A 37 9.30 4.87 -2.40
CA GLY A 37 10.21 5.12 -1.25
C GLY A 37 9.93 6.40 -0.44
N GLY A 38 8.84 7.12 -0.72
CA GLY A 38 8.56 8.45 -0.14
C GLY A 38 8.11 8.51 1.33
N ALA A 39 8.23 7.43 2.10
CA ALA A 39 7.80 7.40 3.51
C ALA A 39 8.95 7.30 4.53
N ALA A 40 10.22 7.26 4.11
CA ALA A 40 11.32 6.95 5.04
C ALA A 40 12.63 7.68 4.72
N THR A 41 12.66 9.01 4.85
CA THR A 41 13.92 9.71 5.18
C THR A 41 13.66 10.79 6.22
N ALA A 42 13.24 10.36 7.41
CA ALA A 42 13.61 11.04 8.63
C ALA A 42 14.96 10.47 9.09
N SER A 43 15.88 11.36 9.46
CA SER A 43 17.16 11.13 10.17
C SER A 43 18.43 11.18 9.31
N ALA A 44 19.24 12.18 9.65
CA ALA A 44 20.58 12.53 9.20
C ALA A 44 21.61 11.39 9.23
N ASP A 45 22.51 11.35 8.25
CA ASP A 45 23.92 11.73 8.42
C ASP A 45 24.65 11.66 7.05
N SER A 46 25.55 12.61 6.79
CA SER A 46 26.52 12.61 5.68
C SER A 46 27.92 12.60 6.33
N PRO A 47 29.02 12.10 5.73
CA PRO A 47 29.34 12.22 4.30
C PRO A 47 30.18 11.06 3.69
N SER A 48 30.44 11.09 2.37
CA SER A 48 31.82 11.15 1.81
C SER A 48 31.83 10.85 0.30
N ALA A 49 32.74 11.52 -0.40
CA ALA A 49 32.79 11.67 -1.84
C ALA A 49 33.70 10.65 -2.57
N ALA A 50 33.27 10.27 -3.79
CA ALA A 50 34.07 9.95 -5.00
C ALA A 50 35.07 8.75 -4.93
N PRO A 51 35.50 8.14 -6.07
CA PRO A 51 35.50 8.68 -7.43
C PRO A 51 34.92 7.79 -8.54
N ALA A 52 34.66 8.45 -9.66
CA ALA A 52 34.39 7.82 -10.94
C ALA A 52 35.65 7.14 -11.51
N SER A 53 35.49 5.95 -12.08
CA SER A 53 36.40 5.41 -13.09
C SER A 53 35.60 4.84 -14.26
N SER A 54 35.99 5.31 -15.44
CA SER A 54 35.50 4.95 -16.77
C SER A 54 35.78 3.48 -17.12
N GLY A 55 34.78 2.82 -17.69
CA GLY A 55 34.95 1.59 -18.45
C GLY A 55 33.92 1.55 -19.58
N ASP A 56 34.36 1.90 -20.79
CA ASP A 56 33.62 1.72 -22.03
C ASP A 56 34.05 0.39 -22.68
N SER A 57 33.04 -0.36 -23.15
CA SER A 57 33.07 -1.41 -24.17
C SER A 57 33.60 -2.82 -23.82
N GLY A 58 32.69 -3.80 -23.81
CA GLY A 58 33.03 -5.24 -23.86
C GLY A 58 31.86 -6.23 -23.83
N ALA A 59 31.26 -6.51 -25.00
CA ALA A 59 30.73 -7.81 -25.45
C ALA A 59 29.72 -8.63 -24.58
N THR A 60 28.43 -8.54 -24.96
CA THR A 60 27.51 -9.67 -25.26
C THR A 60 27.36 -10.86 -24.31
N GLY A 61 27.68 -10.74 -23.02
CA GLY A 61 27.37 -11.74 -21.98
C GLY A 61 26.51 -11.22 -20.83
N GLU A 62 26.29 -9.90 -20.74
CA GLU A 62 25.76 -9.24 -19.54
C GLU A 62 24.31 -8.79 -19.66
N GLU A 63 23.75 -8.88 -20.88
CA GLU A 63 22.34 -8.57 -21.16
C GLU A 63 21.40 -9.60 -20.53
N GLU A 64 21.79 -10.89 -20.49
CA GLU A 64 21.02 -11.93 -19.80
C GLU A 64 21.11 -11.81 -18.28
N SER A 65 22.29 -11.47 -17.75
CA SER A 65 22.51 -11.28 -16.31
C SER A 65 21.76 -10.06 -15.78
N SER A 66 21.74 -8.96 -16.54
CA SER A 66 21.01 -7.74 -16.19
C SER A 66 19.49 -7.89 -16.38
N LEU A 67 19.00 -8.61 -17.41
CA LEU A 67 17.58 -8.98 -17.50
C LEU A 67 17.18 -9.93 -16.38
N SER A 68 18.00 -10.94 -16.06
CA SER A 68 17.73 -11.87 -14.97
C SER A 68 17.74 -11.17 -13.61
N ALA A 69 18.65 -10.21 -13.39
CA ALA A 69 18.67 -9.39 -12.20
C ALA A 69 17.45 -8.44 -12.13
N ALA A 70 17.01 -7.89 -13.27
CA ALA A 70 15.81 -7.07 -13.35
C ALA A 70 14.53 -7.89 -13.11
N VAL A 71 14.43 -9.09 -13.68
CA VAL A 71 13.30 -10.03 -13.48
C VAL A 71 13.30 -10.59 -12.06
N GLY A 72 14.47 -10.92 -11.50
CA GLY A 72 14.62 -11.28 -10.09
C GLY A 72 14.16 -10.13 -9.20
N GLY A 73 14.71 -8.93 -9.39
CA GLY A 73 14.32 -7.73 -8.64
C GLY A 73 12.83 -7.40 -8.70
N LEU A 74 12.14 -7.68 -9.82
CA LEU A 74 10.68 -7.57 -9.92
C LEU A 74 9.96 -8.64 -9.08
N GLY A 75 10.50 -9.86 -9.02
CA GLY A 75 10.03 -10.93 -8.13
C GLY A 75 10.17 -10.56 -6.67
N GLU A 76 11.36 -10.16 -6.22
CA GLU A 76 11.60 -9.71 -4.84
C GLU A 76 10.77 -8.47 -4.48
N ALA A 77 10.73 -7.46 -5.34
CA ALA A 77 9.92 -6.25 -5.12
C ALA A 77 8.42 -6.58 -5.09
N GLY A 78 7.96 -7.49 -5.95
CA GLY A 78 6.59 -7.97 -5.96
C GLY A 78 6.23 -8.70 -4.66
N VAL A 79 7.09 -9.62 -4.21
CA VAL A 79 6.91 -10.34 -2.93
C VAL A 79 6.92 -9.37 -1.75
N GLN A 80 7.84 -8.40 -1.74
CA GLN A 80 7.90 -7.39 -0.70
C GLN A 80 6.68 -6.47 -0.71
N GLY A 81 6.18 -6.11 -1.90
CA GLY A 81 4.95 -5.36 -2.08
C GLY A 81 3.73 -6.10 -1.54
N VAL A 82 3.61 -7.40 -1.80
CA VAL A 82 2.51 -8.23 -1.26
C VAL A 82 2.60 -8.36 0.26
N ARG A 83 3.80 -8.55 0.82
CA ARG A 83 4.01 -8.58 2.28
C ARG A 83 3.64 -7.25 2.92
N GLY A 84 4.11 -6.13 2.37
CA GLY A 84 3.77 -4.80 2.85
C GLY A 84 2.28 -4.51 2.77
N ALA A 85 1.60 -4.93 1.70
CA ALA A 85 0.15 -4.82 1.60
C ALA A 85 -0.59 -5.68 2.63
N HIS A 86 -0.13 -6.91 2.87
CA HIS A 86 -0.71 -7.80 3.87
C HIS A 86 -0.54 -7.27 5.30
N GLU A 87 0.65 -6.77 5.64
CA GLU A 87 0.94 -6.14 6.94
C GLU A 87 0.14 -4.84 7.12
N GLY A 88 0.07 -4.00 6.09
CA GLY A 88 -0.71 -2.77 6.12
C GLY A 88 -2.21 -3.03 6.30
N LEU A 89 -2.76 -4.00 5.56
CA LEU A 89 -4.15 -4.40 5.69
C LEU A 89 -4.43 -5.05 7.06
N GLY A 90 -3.53 -5.91 7.53
CA GLY A 90 -3.61 -6.48 8.87
C GLY A 90 -3.55 -5.42 9.96
N GLY A 91 -2.67 -4.43 9.86
CA GLY A 91 -2.60 -3.31 10.80
C GLY A 91 -3.89 -2.50 10.84
N ALA A 92 -4.44 -2.13 9.68
CA ALA A 92 -5.67 -1.36 9.58
C ALA A 92 -6.90 -2.14 10.08
N ILE A 93 -7.08 -3.39 9.64
CA ILE A 93 -8.20 -4.24 10.07
C ILE A 93 -8.06 -4.55 11.57
N GLY A 94 -6.85 -4.84 12.04
CA GLY A 94 -6.55 -5.07 13.46
C GLY A 94 -6.94 -3.87 14.33
N ALA A 95 -6.64 -2.64 13.88
CA ALA A 95 -7.04 -1.42 14.58
C ALA A 95 -8.57 -1.30 14.67
N VAL A 96 -9.30 -1.54 13.58
CA VAL A 96 -10.77 -1.50 13.55
C VAL A 96 -11.39 -2.60 14.42
N LYS A 97 -10.79 -3.81 14.45
CA LYS A 97 -11.26 -4.94 15.27
C LYS A 97 -11.25 -4.64 16.77
N ARG A 98 -10.28 -3.84 17.22
CA ARG A 98 -10.03 -3.50 18.64
C ARG A 98 -10.60 -2.14 19.05
N LEU A 99 -11.19 -1.39 18.12
CA LEU A 99 -11.80 -0.12 18.45
C LEU A 99 -13.10 -0.35 19.24
N GLN A 100 -13.25 0.43 20.30
CA GLN A 100 -14.49 0.50 21.07
C GLN A 100 -15.65 0.91 20.16
N LEU A 101 -16.72 0.11 20.15
CA LEU A 101 -17.85 0.33 19.25
C LEU A 101 -18.74 1.49 19.65
N ASP A 102 -18.92 1.66 20.96
CA ASP A 102 -19.75 2.71 21.53
C ASP A 102 -18.88 3.73 22.26
N PRO A 103 -18.66 4.92 21.68
CA PRO A 103 -17.92 6.00 22.32
C PRO A 103 -18.55 6.48 23.62
N LEU A 104 -19.86 6.26 23.80
CA LEU A 104 -20.61 6.63 24.99
C LEU A 104 -20.75 5.47 25.99
N ALA A 105 -20.06 4.35 25.77
CA ALA A 105 -20.13 3.22 26.68
C ALA A 105 -19.78 3.61 28.11
N ASN A 106 -20.50 3.03 29.07
CA ASN A 106 -20.36 3.31 30.50
C ASN A 106 -20.61 4.79 30.89
N THR A 107 -21.27 5.56 30.03
CA THR A 107 -21.72 6.92 30.37
C THR A 107 -23.19 6.92 30.77
N GLY A 108 -23.60 7.88 31.61
CA GLY A 108 -25.01 8.03 32.02
C GLY A 108 -25.94 8.51 30.90
N SER A 109 -25.39 8.90 29.75
CA SER A 109 -26.13 9.37 28.58
C SER A 109 -26.08 8.37 27.42
N ASP A 110 -25.59 7.15 27.67
CA ASP A 110 -25.50 6.09 26.68
C ASP A 110 -26.91 5.72 26.18
N PRO A 111 -27.22 5.93 24.88
CA PRO A 111 -28.54 5.61 24.35
C PRO A 111 -28.81 4.10 24.34
N LEU A 112 -27.78 3.26 24.27
CA LEU A 112 -27.89 1.81 24.21
C LEU A 112 -28.12 1.16 25.59
N ASP A 113 -27.86 1.90 26.67
CA ASP A 113 -28.21 1.46 28.04
C ASP A 113 -29.69 1.69 28.40
N ASN A 114 -30.52 2.15 27.48
CA ASN A 114 -31.98 2.27 27.66
C ASN A 114 -32.69 0.92 27.55
N GLY A 115 -32.26 -0.05 28.35
CA GLY A 115 -32.77 -1.40 28.31
C GLY A 115 -34.17 -1.53 28.91
N VAL A 116 -35.05 -2.25 28.19
CA VAL A 116 -36.38 -2.64 28.67
C VAL A 116 -36.29 -4.04 29.25
N VAL A 117 -36.91 -4.23 30.42
CA VAL A 117 -37.04 -5.53 31.08
C VAL A 117 -38.51 -5.93 31.06
N THR A 118 -38.79 -7.15 30.64
CA THR A 118 -40.13 -7.74 30.71
C THR A 118 -40.09 -9.00 31.55
N GLN A 119 -41.09 -9.16 32.40
CA GLN A 119 -41.29 -10.34 33.21
C GLN A 119 -42.77 -10.74 33.16
N VAL A 120 -43.02 -12.01 32.87
CA VAL A 120 -44.36 -12.59 32.83
C VAL A 120 -44.45 -13.57 33.99
N ALA A 121 -45.30 -13.30 34.98
CA ALA A 121 -45.44 -14.12 36.19
C ALA A 121 -44.07 -14.47 36.83
N ASP A 122 -43.88 -15.71 37.27
CA ASP A 122 -42.66 -16.19 37.96
C ASP A 122 -41.53 -16.62 37.01
N PHE A 123 -41.61 -16.30 35.71
CA PHE A 123 -40.54 -16.60 34.76
C PHE A 123 -39.31 -15.72 34.99
N ARG A 124 -38.16 -16.20 34.51
CA ARG A 124 -36.94 -15.40 34.47
C ARG A 124 -37.18 -14.14 33.61
N PRO A 125 -36.86 -12.94 34.11
CA PRO A 125 -37.01 -11.70 33.35
C PRO A 125 -36.09 -11.72 32.13
N ILE A 126 -36.60 -11.21 31.01
CA ILE A 126 -35.84 -11.03 29.77
C ILE A 126 -35.58 -9.53 29.60
N SER A 127 -34.36 -9.18 29.20
CA SER A 127 -33.97 -7.79 28.99
C SER A 127 -33.34 -7.59 27.63
N THR A 128 -33.51 -6.40 27.06
CA THR A 128 -32.76 -6.02 25.86
C THR A 128 -31.26 -5.83 26.15
N ARG A 129 -30.89 -5.59 27.42
CA ARG A 129 -29.49 -5.46 27.86
C ARG A 129 -28.66 -6.72 27.64
N THR A 130 -29.29 -7.89 27.50
CA THR A 130 -28.56 -9.11 27.12
C THR A 130 -27.96 -9.01 25.72
N VAL A 131 -28.58 -8.22 24.83
CA VAL A 131 -28.13 -8.01 23.45
C VAL A 131 -27.27 -6.74 23.34
N THR A 132 -27.67 -5.64 23.96
CA THR A 132 -26.94 -4.36 23.86
C THR A 132 -25.80 -4.22 24.87
N GLY A 133 -25.82 -4.99 25.96
CA GLY A 133 -24.87 -4.89 27.06
C GLY A 133 -23.40 -5.01 26.67
N PRO A 134 -22.99 -5.92 25.76
CA PRO A 134 -21.63 -5.93 25.24
C PRO A 134 -21.21 -4.59 24.65
N ILE A 135 -22.07 -3.97 23.84
CA ILE A 135 -21.79 -2.70 23.16
C ILE A 135 -21.74 -1.55 24.17
N THR A 136 -22.73 -1.47 25.06
CA THR A 136 -22.84 -0.48 26.16
C THR A 136 -21.69 -0.54 27.17
N ARG A 137 -21.00 -1.68 27.30
CA ARG A 137 -19.79 -1.81 28.15
C ARG A 137 -18.51 -1.40 27.43
N GLY A 138 -18.57 -1.15 26.13
CA GLY A 138 -17.45 -0.71 25.31
C GLY A 138 -16.71 -1.85 24.60
N ASP A 139 -17.33 -3.03 24.47
CA ASP A 139 -16.70 -4.17 23.80
C ASP A 139 -16.39 -3.81 22.33
N SER A 140 -15.22 -4.25 21.87
CA SER A 140 -14.78 -4.10 20.48
C SER A 140 -15.40 -5.17 19.57
N LEU A 141 -15.30 -5.01 18.24
CA LEU A 141 -15.78 -6.02 17.27
C LEU A 141 -15.23 -7.42 17.55
N SER A 142 -13.98 -7.51 18.01
CA SER A 142 -13.32 -8.78 18.33
C SER A 142 -13.80 -9.45 19.63
N GLU A 143 -14.47 -8.71 20.50
CA GLU A 143 -14.94 -9.17 21.81
C GLU A 143 -16.44 -9.50 21.82
N LEU A 144 -17.17 -9.07 20.77
CA LEU A 144 -18.59 -9.38 20.65
C LEU A 144 -18.83 -10.90 20.64
N PRO A 145 -19.82 -11.41 21.42
CA PRO A 145 -20.06 -12.85 21.55
C PRO A 145 -20.32 -13.57 20.23
N LEU A 146 -20.99 -12.90 19.28
CA LEU A 146 -21.38 -13.49 18.00
C LEU A 146 -20.38 -13.17 16.87
N VAL A 147 -19.85 -11.95 16.85
CA VAL A 147 -19.02 -11.45 15.73
C VAL A 147 -17.54 -11.68 16.00
N GLY A 148 -17.11 -11.61 17.27
CA GLY A 148 -15.73 -11.77 17.71
C GLY A 148 -15.05 -13.03 17.15
N PRO A 149 -15.66 -14.22 17.23
CA PRO A 149 -15.09 -15.44 16.65
C PRO A 149 -14.83 -15.32 15.13
N VAL A 150 -15.72 -14.66 14.38
CA VAL A 150 -15.57 -14.46 12.93
C VAL A 150 -14.44 -13.49 12.63
N THR A 151 -14.28 -12.43 13.44
CA THR A 151 -13.20 -11.44 13.22
C THR A 151 -11.81 -12.04 13.39
N LYS A 152 -11.64 -13.16 14.11
CA LYS A 152 -10.35 -13.84 14.27
C LYS A 152 -9.80 -14.43 12.97
N VAL A 153 -10.67 -14.65 11.97
CA VAL A 153 -10.26 -15.13 10.64
C VAL A 153 -9.70 -14.00 9.78
N LEU A 154 -10.04 -12.75 10.09
CA LEU A 154 -9.52 -11.58 9.39
C LEU A 154 -8.09 -11.25 9.87
N PRO A 155 -7.20 -10.79 8.98
CA PRO A 155 -5.82 -10.46 9.34
C PRO A 155 -5.75 -9.33 10.38
N GLY A 156 -4.67 -9.35 11.18
CA GLY A 156 -4.42 -8.40 12.27
C GLY A 156 -5.13 -8.69 13.59
#